data_AF-X1RSQ4-F1
#
_entry.id   AF-X1RSQ4-F1
#
_cell.length_a   1.000
_cell.length_b   1.000
_cell.length_c   1.000
_cell.angle_alpha   90.00
_cell.angle_beta   90.00
_cell.angle_gamma   90.00
#
_symmetry.space_group_name_H-M   'P 1'
#
loop_
_entity.id
_entity.type
_entity.pdbx_description
1 polymer ?
#
loop_
_entity_poly.entity_id
_entity_poly.type
_entity_poly.pdbx_seq_one_letter_code
_entity_poly.pdbx_strand_id
1 'polypeptide(L)'
;NVNSSGLGDRYKVTLECTHHGPLINKPCIFIEIGSTQTEWEDRRAGFILAKTISETMREFKENTYNEIAIGIGGPHYCPNFNKIQLSSNVAVSHVIPQYAFPLTEEMIKEAIDKTEEEVDFAVIDWKGMGQADQRDQALAILDKLYLSYKRTSEIRK
;
A
#
# COMPACT_ATOMS: atom_id res chain seq x y z
N ASN A 1 16.61 -7.99 8.15
CA ASN A 1 15.94 -7.04 7.22
C ASN A 1 17.01 -6.30 6.41
N VAL A 2 16.64 -5.58 5.34
CA VAL A 2 17.58 -4.92 4.39
C VAL A 2 18.64 -4.03 5.10
N ASN A 3 18.25 -3.36 6.18
CA ASN A 3 19.13 -2.49 6.95
C ASN A 3 20.19 -3.28 7.74
N SER A 4 19.81 -4.41 8.34
CA SER A 4 20.72 -5.27 9.11
C SER A 4 21.63 -6.14 8.25
N SER A 5 21.38 -6.24 6.94
CA SER A 5 22.19 -7.03 5.99
C SER A 5 23.24 -6.21 5.24
N GLY A 6 23.43 -4.93 5.58
CA GLY A 6 24.34 -4.03 4.87
C GLY A 6 23.87 -3.68 3.44
N LEU A 7 22.58 -3.85 3.14
CA LEU A 7 21.98 -3.46 1.86
C LEU A 7 21.18 -2.16 1.93
N GLY A 8 21.02 -1.56 3.11
CA GLY A 8 20.24 -0.33 3.31
C GLY A 8 20.75 0.87 2.51
N ASP A 9 22.05 0.90 2.19
CA ASP A 9 22.64 1.97 1.37
C ASP A 9 22.43 1.76 -0.14
N ARG A 10 22.01 0.56 -0.56
CA ARG A 10 21.78 0.21 -1.97
C ARG A 10 20.31 0.03 -2.32
N TYR A 11 19.51 -0.46 -1.38
CA TYR A 11 18.10 -0.78 -1.58
C TYR A 11 17.23 0.02 -0.64
N LYS A 12 16.12 0.53 -1.18
CA LYS A 12 15.06 1.16 -0.42
C LYS A 12 13.87 0.22 -0.34
N VAL A 13 13.37 -0.02 0.87
CA VAL A 13 12.10 -0.75 1.08
C VAL A 13 10.95 0.22 0.86
N THR A 14 10.03 -0.16 -0.03
CA THR A 14 8.88 0.67 -0.39
C THR A 14 7.66 -0.18 -0.71
N LEU A 15 6.48 0.39 -0.52
CA LEU A 15 5.24 -0.12 -1.10
C LEU A 15 5.15 0.31 -2.57
N GLU A 16 4.32 -0.40 -3.31
CA GLU A 16 3.87 -0.01 -4.64
C GLU A 16 2.34 0.09 -4.64
N CYS A 17 1.80 0.96 -5.48
CA CYS A 17 0.36 1.07 -5.62
C CYS A 17 -0.22 -0.21 -6.24
N THR A 18 -1.54 -0.42 -6.11
CA THR A 18 -2.17 -1.56 -6.79
C THR A 18 -2.05 -1.38 -8.30
N HIS A 19 -1.41 -2.35 -8.96
CA HIS A 19 -1.21 -2.34 -10.41
C HIS A 19 -0.93 -3.76 -10.93
N HIS A 20 -0.95 -3.91 -12.26
CA HIS A 20 -0.79 -5.17 -13.01
C HIS A 20 -1.69 -6.34 -12.57
N GLY A 21 -1.62 -7.45 -13.31
CA GLY A 21 -2.32 -8.69 -12.98
C GLY A 21 -1.39 -9.70 -12.30
N PRO A 22 -1.87 -10.94 -12.10
CA PRO A 22 -3.24 -11.38 -12.39
C PRO A 22 -4.23 -10.94 -11.30
N LEU A 23 -5.50 -10.81 -11.68
CA LEU A 23 -6.59 -10.73 -10.70
C LEU A 23 -6.80 -12.13 -10.08
N ILE A 24 -6.73 -12.22 -8.75
CA ILE A 24 -6.80 -13.49 -7.99
C ILE A 24 -7.89 -13.37 -6.91
N ASN A 25 -8.63 -14.46 -6.66
CA ASN A 25 -9.69 -14.53 -5.65
C ASN A 25 -9.23 -15.11 -4.29
N LYS A 26 -7.93 -15.10 -4.04
CA LYS A 26 -7.31 -15.52 -2.78
C LYS A 26 -6.43 -14.36 -2.31
N PRO A 27 -6.31 -14.11 -0.99
CA PRO A 27 -5.37 -13.13 -0.47
C PRO A 27 -3.97 -13.38 -1.03
N CYS A 28 -3.41 -12.37 -1.69
CA CYS A 28 -2.11 -12.46 -2.34
C CYS A 28 -1.38 -11.12 -2.27
N ILE A 29 -0.06 -11.19 -2.22
CA ILE A 29 0.82 -10.02 -2.30
C ILE A 29 1.97 -10.32 -3.24
N PHE A 30 2.49 -9.28 -3.89
CA PHE A 30 3.78 -9.32 -4.57
C PHE A 30 4.87 -8.84 -3.59
N ILE A 31 6.02 -9.51 -3.65
CA ILE A 31 7.24 -9.07 -2.98
C ILE A 31 8.36 -9.16 -4.02
N GLU A 32 9.06 -8.05 -4.23
CA GLU A 32 9.84 -7.86 -5.45
C GLU A 32 11.26 -7.34 -5.17
N ILE A 33 12.14 -7.54 -6.17
CA ILE A 33 13.45 -6.90 -6.23
C ILE A 33 13.46 -6.07 -7.51
N GLY A 34 13.74 -4.77 -7.37
CA GLY A 34 13.81 -3.84 -8.48
C GLY A 34 15.11 -3.04 -8.47
N SER A 35 15.45 -2.37 -9.58
CA SER A 35 14.58 -2.18 -10.76
C SER A 35 15.19 -2.64 -12.08
N THR A 36 16.41 -3.18 -12.06
CA THR A 36 17.08 -3.68 -13.28
C THR A 36 17.56 -5.11 -13.10
N GLN A 37 18.00 -5.74 -14.19
CA GLN A 37 18.63 -7.07 -14.17
C GLN A 37 19.78 -7.15 -13.16
N THR A 38 20.52 -6.06 -12.94
CA THR A 38 21.59 -6.00 -11.94
C THR A 38 21.07 -6.30 -10.54
N GLU A 39 19.93 -5.73 -10.16
CA GLU A 39 19.31 -5.96 -8.86
C GLU A 39 18.64 -7.33 -8.80
N TRP A 40 18.02 -7.78 -9.89
CA TRP A 40 17.39 -9.10 -9.97
C TRP A 40 18.39 -10.24 -9.74
N GLU A 41 19.63 -10.07 -10.21
CA GLU A 41 20.72 -11.03 -10.04
C GLU A 41 21.48 -10.87 -8.70
N ASP A 42 21.12 -9.90 -7.85
CA ASP A 42 21.76 -9.71 -6.55
C ASP A 42 21.35 -10.82 -5.57
N ARG A 43 22.22 -11.82 -5.43
CA ARG A 43 22.02 -12.98 -4.56
C ARG A 43 21.73 -12.62 -3.10
N ARG A 44 22.21 -11.46 -2.61
CA ARG A 44 21.93 -11.04 -1.23
C ARG A 44 20.50 -10.50 -1.11
N ALA A 45 20.04 -9.72 -2.09
CA ALA A 45 18.65 -9.28 -2.15
C ALA A 45 17.71 -10.49 -2.29
N GLY A 46 18.04 -11.43 -3.17
CA GLY A 46 17.32 -12.70 -3.33
C GLY A 46 17.23 -13.51 -2.03
N PHE A 47 18.34 -13.63 -1.29
CA PHE A 47 18.34 -14.31 0.02
C PHE A 47 17.43 -13.60 1.04
N ILE A 48 17.47 -12.27 1.12
CA ILE A 48 16.62 -11.50 2.04
C ILE A 48 15.15 -11.64 1.68
N LEU A 49 14.80 -11.62 0.39
CA LEU A 49 13.43 -11.81 -0.07
C LEU A 49 12.92 -13.21 0.27
N ALA A 50 13.70 -14.26 -0.03
CA ALA A 50 13.35 -15.64 0.32
C ALA A 50 13.21 -15.85 1.84
N LYS A 51 14.12 -15.26 2.62
CA LYS A 51 14.06 -15.27 4.09
C LYS A 51 12.80 -14.58 4.60
N THR A 52 12.49 -13.38 4.08
CA THR A 52 11.27 -12.61 4.43
C THR A 52 10.02 -13.44 4.16
N ILE A 53 9.91 -14.06 2.98
CA ILE A 53 8.76 -14.92 2.65
C ILE A 53 8.64 -16.07 3.66
N SER A 54 9.74 -16.78 3.92
CA SER A 54 9.72 -17.94 4.83
C SER A 54 9.39 -17.55 6.28
N GLU A 55 9.92 -16.44 6.78
CA GLU A 55 9.61 -15.91 8.12
C GLU A 55 8.14 -15.46 8.18
N THR A 56 7.68 -14.65 7.23
CA THR A 56 6.28 -14.19 7.17
C THR A 56 5.32 -15.38 7.15
N MET A 57 5.53 -16.39 6.31
CA MET A 57 4.62 -17.55 6.24
C MET A 57 4.57 -18.36 7.55
N ARG A 58 5.66 -18.40 8.33
CA ARG A 58 5.72 -19.15 9.59
C ARG A 58 5.16 -18.36 10.77
N GLU A 59 5.33 -17.06 10.74
CA GLU A 59 5.06 -16.17 11.87
C GLU A 59 3.78 -15.37 11.71
N PHE A 60 3.23 -15.28 10.49
CA PHE A 60 2.02 -14.52 10.22
C PHE A 60 0.87 -15.01 11.10
N LYS A 61 0.30 -14.05 11.83
CA LYS A 61 -0.92 -14.18 12.58
C LYS A 61 -1.70 -12.91 12.34
N GLU A 62 -3.00 -13.08 12.15
CA GLU A 62 -3.92 -11.95 12.12
C GLU A 62 -3.73 -11.12 13.40
N ASN A 63 -3.57 -9.81 13.21
CA ASN A 63 -3.44 -8.87 14.32
C ASN A 63 -4.69 -8.01 14.36
N THR A 64 -5.60 -8.33 15.28
CA THR A 64 -6.87 -7.61 15.46
C THR A 64 -6.70 -6.16 15.93
N TYR A 65 -5.48 -5.73 16.26
CA TYR A 65 -5.17 -4.34 16.60
C TYR A 65 -4.74 -3.49 15.39
N ASN A 66 -4.57 -4.12 14.22
CA ASN A 66 -4.31 -3.36 13.00
C ASN A 66 -5.58 -2.63 12.56
N GLU A 67 -5.42 -1.38 12.17
CA GLU A 67 -6.46 -0.66 11.44
C GLU A 67 -6.23 -0.89 9.94
N ILE A 68 -7.22 -1.41 9.24
CA ILE A 68 -7.14 -1.76 7.81
C ILE A 68 -7.55 -0.57 6.98
N ALA A 69 -6.71 -0.19 6.02
CA ALA A 69 -6.98 0.96 5.18
C ALA A 69 -6.66 0.76 3.70
N ILE A 70 -7.49 1.34 2.84
CA ILE A 70 -7.13 1.58 1.44
C ILE A 70 -6.37 2.92 1.32
N GLY A 71 -5.40 2.99 0.41
CA GLY A 71 -4.66 4.22 0.11
C GLY A 71 -5.22 4.94 -1.12
N ILE A 72 -5.29 6.28 -1.07
CA ILE A 72 -5.76 7.09 -2.20
C ILE A 72 -4.80 8.25 -2.47
N GLY A 73 -4.35 8.35 -3.71
CA GLY A 73 -3.42 9.36 -4.22
C GLY A 73 -1.95 8.96 -4.14
N GLY A 74 -1.08 9.90 -4.47
CA GLY A 74 0.37 9.71 -4.40
C GLY A 74 0.96 9.02 -5.65
N PRO A 75 2.31 8.97 -5.73
CA PRO A 75 3.00 8.33 -6.85
C PRO A 75 3.04 6.81 -6.69
N HIS A 76 3.48 6.13 -7.75
CA HIS A 76 3.60 4.68 -7.84
C HIS A 76 4.25 4.01 -6.60
N TYR A 77 5.39 4.52 -6.11
CA TYR A 77 6.11 3.97 -4.96
C TYR A 77 5.58 4.42 -3.58
N CYS A 78 4.39 5.01 -3.50
CA CYS A 78 3.63 5.15 -2.25
C CYS A 78 4.41 5.64 -1.00
N PRO A 79 5.27 6.68 -1.07
CA PRO A 79 6.23 6.99 0.00
C PRO A 79 5.57 7.40 1.32
N ASN A 80 4.38 8.03 1.27
CA ASN A 80 3.65 8.41 2.47
C ASN A 80 2.96 7.21 3.12
N PHE A 81 2.37 6.31 2.32
CA PHE A 81 1.77 5.07 2.81
C PHE A 81 2.83 4.12 3.37
N ASN A 82 3.99 4.01 2.71
CA ASN A 82 5.11 3.22 3.22
C ASN A 82 5.59 3.69 4.60
N LYS A 83 5.64 5.01 4.83
CA LYS A 83 5.94 5.55 6.17
C LYS A 83 4.89 5.14 7.19
N ILE A 84 3.61 5.26 6.84
CA ILE A 84 2.49 4.89 7.73
C ILE A 84 2.55 3.40 8.09
N GLN A 85 2.71 2.51 7.11
CA GLN A 85 2.86 1.06 7.33
C GLN A 85 4.02 0.71 8.26
N LEU A 86 5.13 1.47 8.19
CA LEU A 86 6.32 1.21 9.00
C LEU A 86 6.26 1.80 10.42
N SER A 87 5.37 2.76 10.69
CA SER A 87 5.42 3.58 11.91
C SER A 87 4.09 3.71 12.66
N SER A 88 3.07 2.98 12.23
CA SER A 88 1.75 2.95 12.87
C SER A 88 1.20 1.52 12.91
N ASN A 89 0.01 1.35 13.48
CA ASN A 89 -0.78 0.13 13.44
C ASN A 89 -1.66 0.03 12.18
N VAL A 90 -1.50 0.93 11.19
CA VAL A 90 -2.28 0.88 9.96
C VAL A 90 -1.68 -0.15 8.99
N ALA A 91 -2.48 -1.12 8.59
CA ALA A 91 -2.16 -2.06 7.51
C ALA A 91 -2.82 -1.58 6.21
N VAL A 92 -2.00 -1.23 5.22
CA VAL A 92 -2.49 -0.72 3.94
C VAL A 92 -2.77 -1.88 2.99
N SER A 93 -4.00 -1.96 2.46
CA SER A 93 -4.39 -2.94 1.44
C SER A 93 -4.18 -2.38 0.03
N HIS A 94 -5.26 -2.11 -0.71
CA HIS A 94 -5.22 -1.55 -2.05
C HIS A 94 -4.85 -0.06 -2.02
N VAL A 95 -4.05 0.38 -2.99
CA VAL A 95 -3.67 1.79 -3.13
C VAL A 95 -3.99 2.27 -4.55
N ILE A 96 -4.84 3.29 -4.64
CA ILE A 96 -5.24 3.94 -5.88
C ILE A 96 -4.32 5.15 -6.13
N PRO A 97 -3.39 5.09 -7.10
CA PRO A 97 -2.40 6.14 -7.32
C PRO A 97 -3.00 7.35 -8.03
N GLN A 98 -2.31 8.50 -7.96
CA GLN A 98 -2.75 9.76 -8.58
C GLN A 98 -3.06 9.63 -10.07
N TYR A 99 -2.27 8.85 -10.82
CA TYR A 99 -2.43 8.73 -12.26
C TYR A 99 -3.65 7.88 -12.67
N ALA A 100 -4.31 7.21 -11.72
CA ALA A 100 -5.55 6.49 -11.95
C ALA A 100 -6.78 7.41 -11.86
N PHE A 101 -6.60 8.70 -11.52
CA PHE A 101 -7.70 9.65 -11.39
C PHE A 101 -8.29 10.01 -12.78
N PRO A 102 -9.59 10.35 -12.87
CA PRO A 102 -10.51 10.62 -11.76
C PRO A 102 -10.93 9.37 -10.98
N LEU A 103 -11.03 9.50 -9.66
CA LEU A 103 -11.48 8.43 -8.79
C LEU A 103 -12.95 8.12 -9.09
N THR A 104 -13.30 6.84 -9.20
CA THR A 104 -14.68 6.40 -9.38
C THR A 104 -15.17 5.63 -8.15
N GLU A 105 -16.48 5.59 -7.96
CA GLU A 105 -17.12 4.79 -6.89
C GLU A 105 -16.76 3.30 -7.01
N GLU A 106 -16.69 2.78 -8.24
CA GLU A 106 -16.35 1.39 -8.49
C GLU A 106 -14.93 1.06 -8.05
N MET A 107 -13.95 1.96 -8.29
CA MET A 107 -12.58 1.73 -7.85
C MET A 107 -12.47 1.59 -6.32
N ILE A 108 -13.26 2.37 -5.57
CA ILE A 108 -13.28 2.29 -4.11
C ILE A 108 -13.99 1.02 -3.66
N LYS A 109 -15.13 0.69 -4.26
CA LYS A 109 -15.86 -0.56 -3.97
C LYS A 109 -15.01 -1.79 -4.23
N GLU A 110 -14.35 -1.87 -5.38
CA GLU A 110 -13.44 -2.98 -5.68
C GLU A 110 -12.28 -3.05 -4.67
N ALA A 111 -11.69 -1.92 -4.28
CA ALA A 111 -10.63 -1.90 -3.28
C ALA A 111 -11.11 -2.41 -1.90
N ILE A 112 -12.35 -2.10 -1.51
CA ILE A 112 -12.97 -2.61 -0.27
C ILE A 112 -13.29 -4.11 -0.42
N ASP A 113 -14.06 -4.47 -1.45
CA ASP A 113 -14.56 -5.83 -1.67
C ASP A 113 -13.45 -6.87 -1.95
N LYS A 114 -12.26 -6.41 -2.36
CA LYS A 114 -11.07 -7.24 -2.60
C LYS A 114 -10.06 -7.23 -1.45
N THR A 115 -10.38 -6.56 -0.35
CA THR A 115 -9.66 -6.73 0.92
C THR A 115 -10.35 -7.84 1.72
N GLU A 116 -9.59 -8.79 2.26
CA GLU A 116 -10.14 -9.92 3.03
C GLU A 116 -10.69 -9.44 4.38
N GLU A 117 -9.95 -8.54 5.03
CA GLU A 117 -10.35 -7.88 6.27
C GLU A 117 -11.33 -6.72 6.03
N GLU A 118 -12.11 -6.38 7.06
CA GLU A 118 -13.00 -5.22 7.02
C GLU A 118 -12.17 -3.92 6.91
N VAL A 119 -12.43 -3.11 5.89
CA VAL A 119 -11.74 -1.83 5.70
C VAL A 119 -12.31 -0.78 6.66
N ASP A 120 -11.48 -0.30 7.59
CA ASP A 120 -11.88 0.70 8.59
C ASP A 120 -11.99 2.12 7.98
N PHE A 121 -11.05 2.49 7.12
CA PHE A 121 -10.98 3.83 6.54
C PHE A 121 -10.11 3.95 5.28
N ALA A 122 -10.20 5.09 4.59
CA ALA A 122 -9.26 5.47 3.53
C ALA A 122 -8.14 6.39 4.04
N VAL A 123 -6.89 6.09 3.70
CA VAL A 123 -5.74 6.98 3.91
C VAL A 123 -5.54 7.85 2.68
N ILE A 124 -5.58 9.17 2.86
CA ILE A 124 -5.49 10.15 1.77
C ILE A 124 -4.11 10.83 1.72
N ASP A 125 -3.39 10.64 0.61
CA ASP A 125 -2.28 11.53 0.24
C ASP A 125 -2.85 12.79 -0.43
N TRP A 126 -3.24 13.77 0.38
CA TRP A 126 -3.93 14.99 -0.07
C TRP A 126 -3.19 15.73 -1.20
N LYS A 127 -1.85 15.76 -1.16
CA LYS A 127 -1.05 16.43 -2.19
C LYS A 127 -0.96 15.60 -3.47
N GLY A 128 -1.18 14.29 -3.37
CA GLY A 128 -1.15 13.33 -4.47
C GLY A 128 -2.53 12.98 -5.05
N MET A 129 -3.61 13.70 -4.75
CA MET A 129 -4.95 13.44 -5.31
C MET A 129 -5.29 14.25 -6.57
N GLY A 130 -4.35 15.04 -7.10
CA GLY A 130 -4.63 15.93 -8.25
C GLY A 130 -5.24 17.27 -7.83
N GLN A 131 -6.07 17.84 -8.71
CA GLN A 131 -6.62 19.20 -8.57
C GLN A 131 -7.77 19.27 -7.56
N ALA A 132 -8.17 20.49 -7.16
CA ALA A 132 -9.22 20.71 -6.15
C ALA A 132 -10.53 19.97 -6.49
N ASP A 133 -11.05 20.14 -7.71
CA ASP A 133 -12.29 19.50 -8.14
C ASP A 133 -12.22 17.95 -8.07
N GLN A 134 -11.06 17.37 -8.37
CA GLN A 134 -10.85 15.92 -8.27
C GLN A 134 -10.84 15.44 -6.81
N ARG A 135 -10.32 16.27 -5.90
CA ARG A 135 -10.35 15.99 -4.45
C ARG A 135 -11.78 16.04 -3.94
N ASP A 136 -12.53 17.07 -4.29
CA ASP A 136 -13.92 17.24 -3.85
C ASP A 136 -14.81 16.10 -4.37
N GLN A 137 -14.62 15.69 -5.62
CA GLN A 137 -15.30 14.50 -6.18
C GLN A 137 -14.94 13.23 -5.42
N ALA A 138 -13.66 13.01 -5.13
CA ALA A 138 -13.21 11.83 -4.39
C ALA A 138 -13.78 11.80 -2.97
N LEU A 139 -13.80 12.93 -2.26
CA LEU A 139 -14.40 13.04 -0.93
C LEU A 139 -15.92 12.77 -0.97
N ALA A 140 -16.63 13.32 -1.95
CA ALA A 140 -18.06 13.04 -2.12
C ALA A 140 -18.37 11.56 -2.35
N ILE A 141 -17.50 10.82 -3.04
CA ILE A 141 -17.63 9.37 -3.20
C ILE A 141 -17.41 8.65 -1.87
N LEU A 142 -16.38 9.01 -1.11
CA LEU A 142 -16.12 8.43 0.22
C LEU A 142 -17.30 8.66 1.18
N ASP A 143 -17.83 9.87 1.20
CA ASP A 143 -19.01 10.23 2.01
C ASP A 143 -20.24 9.43 1.59
N LYS A 144 -20.47 9.27 0.27
CA LYS A 144 -21.56 8.44 -0.27
C LYS A 144 -21.45 6.96 0.13
N LEU A 145 -20.23 6.45 0.21
CA LEU A 145 -19.94 5.07 0.62
C LEU A 145 -19.88 4.90 2.14
N TYR A 146 -20.09 5.97 2.92
CA TYR A 146 -19.92 5.98 4.37
C TYR A 146 -18.53 5.50 4.83
N LEU A 147 -17.50 5.65 3.98
CA LEU A 147 -16.13 5.27 4.31
C LEU A 147 -15.44 6.45 4.97
N SER A 148 -15.06 6.28 6.24
CA SER A 148 -14.28 7.30 6.95
C SER A 148 -12.90 7.46 6.30
N TYR A 149 -12.27 8.63 6.44
CA TYR A 149 -10.95 8.87 5.85
C TYR A 149 -10.06 9.73 6.76
N LYS A 150 -8.75 9.50 6.64
CA LYS A 150 -7.71 10.26 7.35
C LYS A 150 -6.65 10.67 6.34
N ARG A 151 -6.21 11.93 6.36
CA ARG A 151 -5.05 12.38 5.59
C ARG A 151 -3.78 11.78 6.18
N THR A 152 -2.77 11.59 5.34
CA THR A 152 -1.44 11.11 5.77
C THR A 152 -0.75 11.99 6.83
N SER A 153 -1.22 13.23 7.05
CA SER A 153 -0.79 14.14 8.11
C SER A 153 -1.49 13.94 9.44
N GLU A 154 -2.66 13.30 9.45
CA GLU A 154 -3.49 13.07 10.64
C GLU A 154 -3.15 11.75 11.34
N ILE A 155 -2.46 10.85 10.65
CA ILE A 155 -2.00 9.58 11.20
C ILE A 155 -0.66 9.78 11.88
N ARG A 156 -0.61 9.44 13.17
CA ARG A 156 0.60 9.47 13.98
C ARG A 156 1.61 8.45 13.46
N LYS A 157 2.85 8.91 13.30
CA LYS A 157 4.03 8.15 12.88
C LYS A 157 5.02 8.11 14.04
#